data_AF-A0A2A2V2D0-F1
#
_entry.id   AF-A0A2A2V2D0-F1
#
_cell.length_a   1.000
_cell.length_b   1.000
_cell.length_c   1.000
_cell.angle_alpha   90.00
_cell.angle_beta   90.00
_cell.angle_gamma   90.00
#
_symmetry.space_group_name_H-M   'P 1'
#
loop_
_entity.id
_entity.type
_entity.pdbx_description
1 polymer ?
#
loop_
_entity_poly.entity_id
_entity_poly.type
_entity_poly.pdbx_seq_one_letter_code
_entity_poly.pdbx_strand_id
1 'polypeptide(L)'
;MFLDKLKQTKPILKYAVAFIGLIGTLIGILQYYESKPSDDLTGQWKLTLTIDSTSYRPYQGLEVGYSLYLNQVGSQVTGTGEKI
;
A
#
# COMPACT_ATOMS: atom_id res chain seq x y z
N MET A 1 -33.64 20.42 39.70
CA MET A 1 -33.91 19.89 38.34
C MET A 1 -32.75 20.10 37.34
N PHE A 2 -31.86 21.09 37.50
CA PHE A 2 -30.74 21.34 36.56
C PHE A 2 -29.48 20.46 36.76
N LEU A 3 -29.31 19.81 37.92
CA LEU A 3 -28.10 19.03 38.24
C LEU A 3 -28.08 17.61 37.68
N ASP A 4 -29.24 17.02 37.33
CA ASP A 4 -29.31 15.69 36.72
C ASP A 4 -28.81 15.65 35.27
N LYS A 5 -28.99 16.77 34.53
CA LYS A 5 -28.54 16.86 33.14
C LYS A 5 -27.02 16.81 33.00
N LEU A 6 -26.25 17.26 34.00
CA LEU A 6 -24.79 17.25 33.98
C LEU A 6 -24.17 15.88 34.31
N LYS A 7 -24.91 15.00 34.99
CA LYS A 7 -24.46 13.62 35.28
C LYS A 7 -24.73 12.70 34.09
N GLN A 8 -25.77 13.00 33.32
CA GLN A 8 -26.19 12.26 32.13
C GLN A 8 -25.35 12.55 30.87
N THR A 9 -24.63 13.68 30.80
CA THR A 9 -23.74 14.01 29.66
C THR A 9 -22.41 13.25 29.67
N LYS A 10 -21.91 12.87 30.84
CA LYS A 10 -20.65 12.09 30.99
C LYS A 10 -20.65 10.72 30.31
N PRO A 11 -21.72 9.89 30.41
CA PRO A 11 -21.75 8.61 29.70
C PRO A 11 -21.91 8.80 28.18
N ILE A 12 -22.72 9.78 27.73
CA ILE A 12 -22.95 10.05 26.31
C ILE A 12 -21.64 10.40 25.59
N LEU A 13 -20.77 11.19 26.23
CA LEU A 13 -19.47 11.54 25.68
C LEU A 13 -18.55 10.32 25.50
N LYS A 14 -18.58 9.35 26.42
CA LYS A 14 -17.78 8.11 26.30
C LYS A 14 -18.22 7.26 25.12
N TYR A 15 -19.53 7.12 24.93
CA TYR A 15 -20.07 6.39 23.79
C TYR A 15 -19.78 7.08 22.46
N ALA A 16 -19.81 8.42 22.42
CA ALA A 16 -19.46 9.18 21.23
C ALA A 16 -17.99 8.95 20.81
N VAL A 17 -17.05 8.98 21.76
CA VAL A 17 -15.63 8.72 21.46
C VAL A 17 -15.42 7.28 20.98
N ALA A 18 -16.07 6.30 21.62
CA ALA A 18 -16.00 4.91 21.19
C ALA A 18 -16.58 4.70 19.77
N PHE A 19 -17.65 5.41 19.44
CA PHE A 19 -18.29 5.35 18.13
C PHE A 19 -17.40 5.96 17.03
N ILE A 20 -16.77 7.11 17.29
CA ILE A 20 -15.80 7.71 16.37
C ILE A 20 -14.61 6.76 16.14
N GLY A 21 -14.13 6.11 17.20
CA GLY A 21 -13.07 5.09 17.10
C GLY A 21 -13.46 3.93 16.18
N LEU A 22 -14.67 3.37 16.36
CA LEU A 22 -15.19 2.30 15.50
C LEU A 22 -15.31 2.73 14.03
N ILE A 23 -15.79 3.94 13.77
CA ILE A 23 -15.85 4.48 12.40
C ILE A 23 -14.46 4.62 11.81
N GLY A 24 -13.50 5.16 12.58
CA GLY A 24 -12.12 5.30 12.13
C GLY A 24 -11.47 3.94 11.79
N THR A 25 -11.69 2.93 12.62
CA THR A 25 -11.23 1.56 12.34
C THR A 25 -11.88 0.99 11.07
N LEU A 26 -13.19 1.17 10.91
CA LEU A 26 -13.92 0.68 9.74
C LEU A 26 -13.43 1.36 8.45
N ILE A 27 -13.27 2.68 8.46
CA ILE A 27 -12.74 3.45 7.32
C ILE A 27 -11.32 2.98 6.98
N GLY A 28 -10.45 2.82 7.98
CA GLY A 28 -9.09 2.33 7.75
C GLY A 28 -9.04 0.95 7.10
N ILE A 29 -9.92 0.04 7.51
CA ILE A 29 -10.05 -1.29 6.89
C ILE A 29 -10.53 -1.16 5.44
N LEU A 30 -11.55 -0.35 5.16
CA LEU A 30 -12.06 -0.17 3.80
C LEU A 30 -11.00 0.45 2.86
N GLN A 31 -10.27 1.46 3.32
CA GLN A 31 -9.19 2.08 2.54
C GLN A 31 -8.02 1.12 2.25
N TYR A 32 -7.74 0.21 3.19
CA TYR A 32 -6.71 -0.82 2.99
C TYR A 32 -7.06 -1.76 1.83
N TYR A 33 -8.34 -2.10 1.64
CA TYR A 33 -8.78 -2.97 0.55
C TYR A 33 -8.80 -2.28 -0.82
N GLU A 34 -9.05 -0.97 -0.87
CA GLU A 34 -9.01 -0.18 -2.10
C GLU A 34 -7.58 0.13 -2.58
N SER A 35 -6.59 0.12 -1.70
CA SER A 35 -5.18 0.38 -2.04
C SER A 35 -4.49 -0.76 -2.82
N LYS A 36 -5.25 -1.68 -3.43
CA LYS A 36 -4.68 -2.56 -4.45
C LYS A 36 -4.21 -1.69 -5.60
N PRO A 37 -2.98 -1.86 -6.11
CA PRO A 37 -2.48 -1.05 -7.20
C PRO A 37 -3.50 -1.08 -8.35
N SER A 38 -4.01 0.11 -8.70
CA SER A 38 -5.02 0.30 -9.74
C SER A 38 -4.48 0.02 -11.14
N ASP A 39 -3.15 0.00 -11.25
CA ASP A 39 -2.49 0.03 -12.53
C ASP A 39 -2.33 -1.39 -13.03
N ASP A 40 -2.88 -1.63 -14.22
CA ASP A 40 -2.65 -2.85 -14.97
C ASP A 40 -1.18 -2.89 -15.41
N LEU A 41 -0.44 -3.87 -14.90
CA LEU A 41 0.97 -4.07 -15.21
C LEU A 41 1.17 -4.89 -16.49
N THR A 42 0.10 -5.27 -17.19
CA THR A 42 0.18 -6.06 -18.43
C THR A 42 0.84 -5.27 -19.55
N GLY A 43 1.82 -5.88 -20.24
CA GLY A 43 2.48 -5.28 -21.40
C GLY A 43 4.00 -5.36 -21.34
N GLN A 44 4.64 -4.50 -22.13
CA GLN A 44 6.10 -4.47 -22.26
C GLN A 44 6.70 -3.43 -21.31
N TRP A 45 7.70 -3.84 -20.56
CA TRP A 45 8.41 -3.00 -19.58
C TRP A 45 9.91 -3.00 -19.85
N LYS A 46 10.55 -1.89 -19.50
CA LYS A 46 12.00 -1.80 -19.41
C LYS A 46 12.38 -1.71 -17.93
N LEU A 47 13.18 -2.66 -17.48
CA LEU A 47 13.72 -2.69 -16.13
C LEU A 47 15.21 -2.37 -16.20
N THR A 48 15.66 -1.43 -15.37
CA THR A 48 17.08 -1.14 -15.18
C THR A 48 17.46 -1.54 -13.76
N LEU A 49 18.34 -2.52 -13.64
CA LEU A 49 18.93 -2.93 -12.37
C LEU A 49 20.25 -2.19 -12.17
N THR A 50 20.32 -1.33 -11.17
CA THR A 50 21.56 -0.63 -10.81
C THR A 50 22.17 -1.27 -9.56
N ILE A 51 23.44 -1.66 -9.63
CA ILE A 51 24.20 -2.15 -8.47
C ILE A 51 24.64 -0.94 -7.64
N ASP A 52 23.83 -0.59 -6.64
CA ASP A 52 24.10 0.53 -5.74
C ASP A 52 25.37 0.31 -4.89
N SER A 53 25.53 -0.89 -4.32
CA SER A 53 26.71 -1.24 -3.52
C SER A 53 27.16 -2.69 -3.73
N THR A 54 28.48 -2.91 -3.69
CA THR A 54 29.10 -4.23 -3.85
C THR A 54 30.52 -4.24 -3.27
N SER A 55 30.98 -5.40 -2.82
CA SER A 55 32.37 -5.59 -2.37
C SER A 55 33.38 -5.67 -3.53
N TYR A 56 32.91 -5.90 -4.75
CA TYR A 56 33.75 -5.98 -5.95
C TYR A 56 33.63 -4.69 -6.77
N ARG A 57 34.60 -3.79 -6.59
CA ARG A 57 34.61 -2.42 -7.16
C ARG A 57 34.22 -2.33 -8.65
N PRO A 58 34.63 -3.25 -9.55
CA PRO A 58 34.27 -3.14 -10.97
C PRO A 58 32.76 -3.16 -11.26
N TYR A 59 31.92 -3.65 -10.35
CA TYR A 59 30.47 -3.70 -10.52
C TYR A 59 29.72 -2.57 -9.82
N GLN A 60 30.41 -1.68 -9.08
CA GLN A 60 29.74 -0.58 -8.41
C GLN A 60 29.18 0.42 -9.42
N GLY A 61 27.88 0.72 -9.31
CA GLY A 61 27.16 1.55 -10.27
C GLY A 61 26.87 0.87 -11.62
N LEU A 62 27.11 -0.44 -11.74
CA LEU A 62 26.78 -1.16 -12.97
C LEU A 62 25.26 -1.18 -13.18
N GLU A 63 24.84 -0.83 -14.39
CA GLU A 63 23.45 -0.93 -14.82
C GLU A 63 23.26 -2.12 -15.75
N VAL A 64 22.21 -2.90 -15.50
CA VAL A 64 21.81 -4.02 -16.33
C VAL A 64 20.36 -3.82 -16.76
N GLY A 65 20.15 -3.70 -18.07
CA GLY A 65 18.83 -3.56 -18.65
C GLY A 65 18.15 -4.91 -18.88
N TYR A 66 16.84 -4.93 -18.72
CA TYR A 66 15.97 -6.04 -19.09
C TYR A 66 14.73 -5.53 -19.82
N SER A 67 14.33 -6.27 -20.85
CA SER A 67 13.01 -6.13 -21.50
C SER A 67 12.10 -7.21 -20.90
N LEU A 68 10.97 -6.81 -20.35
CA LEU A 68 10.00 -7.72 -19.73
C LEU A 68 8.68 -7.68 -20.49
N TYR A 69 8.03 -8.84 -20.62
CA TYR A 69 6.64 -8.95 -21.03
C TYR A 69 5.84 -9.52 -19.86
N LEU A 70 4.96 -8.70 -19.30
CA LEU A 70 4.16 -9.03 -18.12
C LEU A 70 2.70 -9.28 -18.50
N ASN A 71 2.05 -10.17 -17.77
CA ASN A 71 0.63 -10.48 -17.82
C ASN A 71 0.07 -10.51 -16.40
N GLN A 72 -0.94 -9.68 -16.12
CA GLN A 72 -1.57 -9.59 -14.81
C GLN A 72 -2.97 -10.23 -14.81
N VAL A 73 -3.23 -11.08 -13.81
CA VAL A 73 -4.55 -11.65 -13.54
C VAL A 73 -4.88 -11.39 -12.08
N GLY A 74 -5.72 -10.39 -11.83
CA GLY A 74 -6.05 -9.93 -10.48
C GLY A 74 -4.80 -9.42 -9.75
N SER A 75 -4.39 -10.12 -8.69
CA SER A 75 -3.18 -9.80 -7.91
C SER A 75 -1.96 -10.64 -8.30
N GLN A 76 -2.07 -11.48 -9.32
CA GLN A 76 -0.98 -12.32 -9.79
C GLN A 76 -0.36 -11.70 -11.04
N VAL A 77 0.96 -11.57 -11.05
CA VAL A 77 1.73 -11.10 -12.20
C VAL A 77 2.67 -12.22 -12.64
N THR A 78 2.63 -12.57 -13.92
CA THR A 78 3.55 -13.50 -14.56
C THR A 78 4.18 -12.85 -15.78
N GLY A 79 5.29 -13.39 -16.28
CA GLY A 79 5.94 -12.81 -17.44
C GLY A 79 7.24 -13.49 -17.82
N THR A 80 7.81 -13.04 -18.93
CA THR A 80 9.14 -13.43 -19.40
C THR A 80 10.03 -12.20 -19.50
N GLY A 81 11.34 -12.41 -19.42
CA GLY A 81 12.30 -11.33 -19.50
C GLY A 81 13.56 -11.73 -20.25
N GLU A 82 14.13 -10.78 -20.97
CA GLU A 82 15.42 -10.92 -21.64
C GLU A 82 16.36 -9.79 -21.20
N LYS A 83 17.65 -10.11 -21.07
CA LYS A 83 18.69 -9.13 -20.80
C LYS A 83 19.02 -8.39 -22.10
N ILE A 84 19.09 -7.06 -22.02
CA ILE A 84 19.48 -6.17 -23.12
C ILE A 84 20.89 -5.60 -22.92
#